data_AF-A0AAJ2EZI7-F1
#
_entry.id   AF-A0AAJ2EZI7-F1
#
_cell.length_a   1.000
_cell.length_b   1.000
_cell.length_c   1.000
_cell.angle_alpha   90.00
_cell.angle_beta   90.00
_cell.angle_gamma   90.00
#
_symmetry.space_group_name_H-M   'P 1'
#
loop_
_entity.id
_entity.type
_entity.pdbx_description
1 polymer ?
#
loop_
_entity_poly.entity_id
_entity_poly.type
_entity_poly.pdbx_seq_one_letter_code
_entity_poly.pdbx_strand_id
1 'polypeptide(L)'
;MSTDLLEPSAPVTTVHTHLRPIDRDGLMAFADKGRNNPASRGTNKVHTVMEGQYRSLSYVGNHAPVVVDEPLHLFGQDTAPAPGEIVLSGLGGCLAVGITAVATWKQVKLSRIEVFMEGDIGNPAAWGAGGALQKTPPEMGFQAIRVKVLVEGDAPREVLDEIVQHANFYSPVANSMRNPIPFEISLAD
;
A
#
# COMPACT_ATOMS: atom_id res chain seq x y z
N MET A 1 -14.14 29.14 61.93
CA MET A 1 -14.59 28.47 60.69
C MET A 1 -13.54 28.78 59.64
N SER A 2 -12.61 27.85 59.37
CA SER A 2 -11.59 28.00 58.34
C SER A 2 -12.04 27.18 57.13
N THR A 3 -12.34 27.85 56.04
CA THR A 3 -12.65 27.22 54.75
C THR A 3 -11.33 27.01 54.02
N ASP A 4 -10.76 25.81 54.14
CA ASP A 4 -9.67 25.37 53.26
C ASP A 4 -10.24 25.20 51.85
N LEU A 5 -9.96 26.18 51.00
CA LEU A 5 -10.18 26.08 49.56
C LEU A 5 -9.05 25.21 49.00
N LEU A 6 -9.40 23.99 48.61
CA LEU A 6 -8.51 23.10 47.84
C LEU A 6 -8.06 23.83 46.57
N GLU A 7 -6.75 24.01 46.43
CA GLU A 7 -6.15 24.55 45.21
C GLU A 7 -6.50 23.66 44.00
N PRO A 8 -6.72 24.23 42.80
CA PRO A 8 -7.04 23.44 41.63
C PRO A 8 -5.84 22.56 41.26
N SER A 9 -6.05 21.25 41.13
CA SER A 9 -5.04 20.35 40.60
C SER A 9 -4.57 20.83 39.23
N ALA A 10 -3.26 20.77 38.97
CA ALA A 10 -2.66 21.14 37.69
C ALA A 10 -3.45 20.57 36.50
N PRO A 11 -3.58 21.31 35.38
CA PRO A 11 -4.41 20.89 34.26
C PRO A 11 -3.93 19.55 33.71
N VAL A 12 -4.86 18.58 33.65
CA VAL A 12 -4.64 17.28 33.03
C VAL A 12 -4.29 17.52 31.56
N THR A 13 -3.07 17.19 31.18
CA THR A 13 -2.59 17.36 29.81
C THR A 13 -2.65 16.01 29.10
N THR A 14 -3.52 15.88 28.10
CA THR A 14 -3.56 14.69 27.24
C THR A 14 -2.36 14.71 26.29
N VAL A 15 -1.56 13.64 26.30
CA VAL A 15 -0.44 13.48 25.35
C VAL A 15 -0.99 12.95 24.03
N HIS A 16 -0.82 13.72 22.96
CA HIS A 16 -1.08 13.26 21.60
C HIS A 16 0.24 12.76 20.97
N THR A 17 0.31 11.48 20.64
CA THR A 17 1.44 10.91 19.89
C THR A 17 1.14 10.95 18.39
N HIS A 18 2.10 11.44 17.62
CA HIS A 18 2.05 11.46 16.15
C HIS A 18 2.93 10.35 15.56
N LEU A 19 2.62 9.96 14.33
CA LEU A 19 3.51 9.15 13.51
C LEU A 19 4.82 9.92 13.27
N ARG A 20 5.94 9.19 13.19
CA ARG A 20 7.24 9.79 12.91
C ARG A 20 7.19 10.46 11.53
N PRO A 21 7.49 11.77 11.42
CA PRO A 21 7.48 12.46 10.14
C PRO A 21 8.65 11.99 9.27
N ILE A 22 8.49 12.13 7.95
CA ILE A 22 9.60 12.04 6.99
C ILE A 22 10.31 13.40 6.88
N ASP A 23 11.51 13.40 6.30
CA ASP A 23 12.26 14.62 6.03
C ASP A 23 11.55 15.48 4.96
N ARG A 24 11.03 16.63 5.39
CA ARG A 24 10.30 17.56 4.53
C ARG A 24 11.21 18.21 3.50
N ASP A 25 12.42 18.62 3.87
CA ASP A 25 13.32 19.30 2.95
C ASP A 25 13.83 18.33 1.88
N GLY A 26 14.12 17.08 2.28
CA GLY A 26 14.38 15.98 1.37
C GLY A 26 13.22 15.71 0.40
N LEU A 27 11.97 15.73 0.88
CA LEU A 27 10.78 15.58 0.04
C LEU A 27 10.66 16.73 -0.98
N MET A 28 10.88 17.98 -0.56
CA MET A 28 10.84 19.13 -1.46
C MET A 28 11.92 19.04 -2.55
N ALA A 29 13.15 18.67 -2.17
CA ALA A 29 14.23 18.45 -3.13
C ALA A 29 13.91 17.30 -4.11
N PHE A 30 13.25 16.23 -3.64
CA PHE A 30 12.77 15.15 -4.49
C PHE A 30 11.71 15.63 -5.49
N ALA A 31 10.75 16.43 -5.04
CA ALA A 31 9.74 17.04 -5.92
C ALA A 31 10.38 17.94 -6.98
N ASP A 32 11.38 18.73 -6.63
CA ASP A 32 12.11 19.61 -7.55
C ASP A 32 12.84 18.82 -8.64
N LYS A 33 13.48 17.70 -8.28
CA LYS A 33 14.08 16.78 -9.26
C LYS A 33 13.03 16.25 -10.23
N GLY A 34 11.85 15.85 -9.74
CA GLY A 34 10.75 15.38 -10.56
C GLY A 34 10.23 16.47 -11.52
N ARG A 35 10.06 17.71 -11.05
CA ARG A 35 9.65 18.84 -11.89
C ARG A 35 10.66 19.15 -13.00
N ASN A 36 11.95 19.02 -12.69
CA ASN A 36 13.03 19.28 -13.66
C ASN A 36 13.35 18.07 -14.56
N ASN A 37 12.87 16.87 -14.23
CA ASN A 37 13.02 15.66 -15.03
C ASN A 37 11.77 14.77 -14.95
N PRO A 38 10.64 15.20 -15.55
CA PRO A 38 9.34 14.54 -15.41
C PRO A 38 9.26 13.16 -16.09
N ALA A 39 10.22 12.85 -16.97
CA ALA A 39 10.30 11.56 -17.65
C ALA A 39 11.16 10.53 -16.89
N SER A 40 11.76 10.90 -15.75
CA SER A 40 12.62 9.99 -14.97
C SER A 40 11.87 8.74 -14.52
N ARG A 41 12.57 7.60 -14.54
CA ARG A 41 12.03 6.29 -14.17
C ARG A 41 13.05 5.52 -13.34
N GLY A 42 12.55 4.70 -12.42
CA GLY A 42 13.31 3.66 -11.74
C GLY A 42 12.92 2.28 -12.25
N THR A 43 13.72 1.27 -11.90
CA THR A 43 13.43 -0.13 -12.19
C THR A 43 13.38 -0.91 -10.88
N ASN A 44 12.22 -1.50 -10.59
CA ASN A 44 12.11 -2.49 -9.53
C ASN A 44 12.52 -3.85 -10.08
N LYS A 45 13.38 -4.57 -9.34
CA LYS A 45 13.84 -5.92 -9.69
C LYS A 45 13.48 -6.86 -8.57
N VAL A 46 12.89 -8.00 -8.95
CA VAL A 46 12.51 -9.08 -8.04
C VAL A 46 12.96 -10.39 -8.67
N HIS A 47 13.54 -11.27 -7.86
CA HIS A 47 13.86 -12.63 -8.27
C HIS A 47 13.04 -13.59 -7.42
N THR A 48 12.20 -14.41 -8.05
CA THR A 48 11.31 -15.35 -7.36
C THR A 48 11.76 -16.77 -7.62
N VAL A 49 11.89 -17.55 -6.54
CA VAL A 49 12.27 -18.97 -6.57
C VAL A 49 11.14 -19.79 -5.95
N MET A 50 10.75 -20.88 -6.61
CA MET A 50 9.76 -21.82 -6.09
C MET A 50 10.40 -22.78 -5.07
N GLU A 51 9.74 -23.01 -3.95
CA GLU A 51 10.09 -24.04 -2.96
C GLU A 51 9.30 -25.34 -3.14
N GLY A 52 8.38 -25.38 -4.11
CA GLY A 52 7.51 -26.52 -4.40
C GLY A 52 6.04 -26.23 -4.11
N GLN A 53 5.16 -27.07 -4.66
CA GLN A 53 3.70 -26.84 -4.69
C GLN A 53 3.39 -25.42 -5.19
N TYR A 54 2.91 -24.52 -4.33
CA TYR A 54 2.67 -23.10 -4.65
C TYR A 54 3.46 -22.12 -3.77
N ARG A 55 4.37 -22.63 -2.94
CA ARG A 55 5.21 -21.79 -2.09
C ARG A 55 6.37 -21.18 -2.88
N SER A 56 6.58 -19.88 -2.73
CA SER A 56 7.69 -19.16 -3.38
C SER A 56 8.33 -18.10 -2.49
N LEU A 57 9.60 -17.81 -2.76
CA LEU A 57 10.40 -16.76 -2.12
C LEU A 57 10.77 -15.71 -3.15
N SER A 58 10.32 -14.48 -2.94
CA SER A 58 10.63 -13.34 -3.78
C SER A 58 11.65 -12.42 -3.10
N TYR A 59 12.87 -12.39 -3.64
CA TYR A 59 13.97 -11.57 -3.14
C TYR A 59 13.82 -10.13 -3.66
N VAL A 60 13.63 -9.20 -2.73
CA VAL A 60 13.37 -7.77 -3.01
C VAL A 60 14.48 -6.90 -2.39
N GLY A 61 15.39 -6.40 -3.22
CA GLY A 61 16.56 -5.64 -2.75
C GLY A 61 17.40 -6.44 -1.73
N ASN A 62 17.76 -5.82 -0.61
CA ASN A 62 18.53 -6.44 0.47
C ASN A 62 17.66 -6.80 1.70
N HIS A 63 16.36 -7.04 1.48
CA HIS A 63 15.41 -7.36 2.55
C HIS A 63 15.21 -8.86 2.69
N ALA A 64 14.53 -9.27 3.77
CA ALA A 64 14.01 -10.62 3.87
C ALA A 64 13.07 -10.92 2.69
N PRO A 65 13.08 -12.15 2.14
CA PRO A 65 12.24 -12.50 1.00
C PRO A 65 10.76 -12.39 1.37
N VAL A 66 9.96 -11.91 0.42
CA VAL A 66 8.51 -11.99 0.51
C VAL A 66 8.10 -13.41 0.18
N VAL A 67 7.39 -14.05 1.10
CA VAL A 67 6.92 -15.43 0.95
C VAL A 67 5.47 -15.41 0.51
N VAL A 68 5.15 -16.24 -0.48
CA VAL A 68 3.80 -16.44 -1.02
C VAL A 68 3.48 -17.93 -1.00
N ASP A 69 2.22 -18.27 -0.78
CA ASP A 69 1.63 -19.60 -0.94
C ASP A 69 0.20 -19.43 -1.49
N GLU A 70 -0.61 -20.48 -1.55
CA GLU A 70 -2.05 -20.42 -1.81
C GLU A 70 -2.83 -21.12 -0.68
N PRO A 71 -4.11 -20.80 -0.46
CA PRO A 71 -4.94 -21.50 0.51
C PRO A 71 -5.22 -22.94 0.06
N LEU A 72 -5.65 -23.79 0.99
CA LEU A 72 -5.90 -25.22 0.73
C LEU A 72 -6.87 -25.49 -0.42
N HIS A 73 -7.94 -24.68 -0.53
CA HIS A 73 -8.95 -24.84 -1.59
C HIS A 73 -8.44 -24.42 -2.99
N LEU A 74 -7.28 -23.75 -3.05
CA LEU A 74 -6.52 -23.46 -4.26
C LEU A 74 -5.23 -24.31 -4.30
N PHE A 75 -5.24 -25.47 -3.66
CA PHE A 75 -4.18 -26.48 -3.68
C PHE A 75 -2.81 -26.02 -3.13
N GLY A 76 -2.73 -24.92 -2.39
CA GLY A 76 -1.53 -24.57 -1.63
C GLY A 76 -1.52 -25.20 -0.24
N GLN A 77 -0.64 -24.69 0.64
CA GLN A 77 -0.50 -25.19 2.01
C GLN A 77 -0.96 -24.19 3.07
N ASP A 78 -1.44 -23.02 2.67
CA ASP A 78 -1.86 -21.93 3.58
C ASP A 78 -0.74 -21.52 4.56
N THR A 79 0.53 -21.60 4.12
CA THR A 79 1.72 -21.30 4.95
C THR A 79 2.19 -19.85 4.85
N ALA A 80 1.65 -19.09 3.90
CA ALA A 80 1.92 -17.69 3.64
C ALA A 80 0.73 -17.07 2.88
N PRO A 81 0.63 -15.73 2.79
CA PRO A 81 -0.47 -15.08 2.07
C PRO A 81 -0.52 -15.48 0.59
N ALA A 82 -1.73 -15.44 0.03
CA ALA A 82 -1.96 -15.63 -1.39
C ALA A 82 -1.28 -14.53 -2.24
N PRO A 83 -0.90 -14.78 -3.50
CA PRO A 83 -0.27 -13.75 -4.35
C PRO A 83 -1.12 -12.49 -4.45
N GLY A 84 -2.45 -12.64 -4.56
CA GLY A 84 -3.39 -11.51 -4.60
C GLY A 84 -3.36 -10.66 -3.32
N GLU A 85 -3.21 -11.28 -2.15
CA GLU A 85 -3.12 -10.57 -0.87
C GLU A 85 -1.80 -9.80 -0.75
N ILE A 86 -0.69 -10.35 -1.25
CA ILE A 86 0.59 -9.64 -1.34
C ILE A 86 0.49 -8.44 -2.29
N VAL A 87 -0.20 -8.57 -3.42
CA VAL A 87 -0.46 -7.44 -4.33
C VAL A 87 -1.25 -6.32 -3.62
N LEU A 88 -2.31 -6.66 -2.88
CA LEU A 88 -3.07 -5.69 -2.09
C LEU A 88 -2.23 -5.08 -0.97
N SER A 89 -1.41 -5.86 -0.27
CA SER A 89 -0.47 -5.37 0.74
C SER A 89 0.47 -4.30 0.16
N GLY A 90 1.05 -4.54 -1.02
CA GLY A 90 1.87 -3.56 -1.74
C GLY A 90 1.12 -2.28 -2.12
N LEU A 91 -0.14 -2.40 -2.55
CA LEU A 91 -1.02 -1.25 -2.80
C LEU A 91 -1.26 -0.42 -1.53
N GLY A 92 -1.59 -1.07 -0.41
CA GLY A 92 -1.81 -0.40 0.87
C GLY A 92 -0.57 0.34 1.36
N GLY A 93 0.59 -0.30 1.27
CA GLY A 93 1.88 0.34 1.60
C GLY A 93 2.15 1.57 0.74
N CYS A 94 1.92 1.49 -0.58
CA CYS A 94 2.14 2.61 -1.48
C CYS A 94 1.19 3.79 -1.19
N LEU A 95 -0.09 3.51 -0.90
CA LEU A 95 -1.05 4.53 -0.48
C LEU A 95 -0.64 5.19 0.84
N ALA A 96 -0.22 4.40 1.85
CA ALA A 96 0.22 4.94 3.14
C ALA A 96 1.48 5.83 3.01
N VAL A 97 2.44 5.44 2.16
CA VAL A 97 3.60 6.29 1.81
C VAL A 97 3.14 7.61 1.18
N GLY A 98 2.23 7.55 0.20
CA GLY A 98 1.68 8.74 -0.45
C GLY A 98 0.98 9.68 0.53
N ILE A 99 0.11 9.14 1.40
CA ILE A 99 -0.64 9.90 2.42
C ILE A 99 0.34 10.62 3.35
N THR A 100 1.36 9.91 3.83
CA THR A 100 2.40 10.47 4.71
C THR A 100 3.19 11.59 4.01
N ALA A 101 3.54 11.42 2.74
CA ALA A 101 4.26 12.42 1.96
C ALA A 101 3.42 13.68 1.72
N VAL A 102 2.16 13.53 1.32
CA VAL A 102 1.25 14.66 1.09
C VAL A 102 0.94 15.40 2.38
N ALA A 103 0.71 14.70 3.49
CA ALA A 103 0.54 15.32 4.80
C ALA A 103 1.78 16.12 5.21
N THR A 104 2.98 15.56 5.01
CA THR A 104 4.25 16.26 5.30
C THR A 104 4.41 17.52 4.45
N TRP A 105 4.09 17.44 3.15
CA TRP A 105 4.11 18.60 2.26
C TRP A 105 3.15 19.71 2.74
N LYS A 106 1.95 19.32 3.15
CA LYS A 106 0.92 20.21 3.75
C LYS A 106 1.20 20.61 5.20
N GLN A 107 2.28 20.11 5.81
CA GLN A 107 2.65 20.37 7.21
C GLN A 107 1.59 19.90 8.23
N VAL A 108 0.90 18.80 7.94
CA VAL A 108 -0.06 18.13 8.82
C VAL A 108 0.61 16.96 9.51
N LYS A 109 0.48 16.86 10.83
CA LYS A 109 0.99 15.73 11.64
C LYS A 109 -0.10 14.68 11.80
N LEU A 110 0.12 13.55 11.16
CA LEU A 110 -0.76 12.39 11.28
C LEU A 110 -0.49 11.65 12.60
N SER A 111 -1.53 11.21 13.29
CA SER A 111 -1.45 10.33 14.45
C SER A 111 -1.75 8.88 14.10
N ARG A 112 -2.51 8.62 13.02
CA ARG A 112 -2.91 7.28 12.62
C ARG A 112 -3.17 7.20 11.12
N ILE A 113 -2.76 6.07 10.51
CA ILE A 113 -3.16 5.67 9.16
C ILE A 113 -3.43 4.16 9.19
N GLU A 114 -4.62 3.76 8.78
CA GLU A 114 -4.95 2.36 8.49
C GLU A 114 -5.63 2.27 7.13
N VAL A 115 -5.26 1.27 6.35
CA VAL A 115 -5.77 1.06 4.99
C VAL A 115 -6.42 -0.32 4.94
N PHE A 116 -7.73 -0.34 4.79
CA PHE A 116 -8.53 -1.55 4.64
C PHE A 116 -8.76 -1.80 3.17
N MET A 117 -8.49 -3.02 2.71
CA MET A 117 -8.59 -3.38 1.31
C MET A 117 -9.29 -4.72 1.15
N GLU A 118 -10.11 -4.79 0.12
CA GLU A 118 -10.72 -6.01 -0.37
C GLU A 118 -10.67 -6.00 -1.89
N GLY A 119 -10.50 -7.18 -2.47
CA GLY A 119 -10.44 -7.34 -3.92
C GLY A 119 -11.19 -8.58 -4.37
N ASP A 120 -12.07 -8.42 -5.35
CA ASP A 120 -12.75 -9.55 -5.98
C ASP A 120 -11.80 -10.10 -7.05
N ILE A 121 -11.29 -11.30 -6.83
CA ILE A 121 -10.39 -11.97 -7.76
C ILE A 121 -10.81 -13.42 -7.91
N GLY A 122 -10.72 -13.93 -9.13
CA GLY A 122 -10.97 -15.33 -9.42
C GLY A 122 -10.13 -15.78 -10.60
N ASN A 123 -9.80 -17.07 -10.60
CA ASN A 123 -9.09 -17.72 -11.69
C ASN A 123 -9.89 -18.88 -12.28
N PRO A 124 -11.06 -18.62 -12.88
CA PRO A 124 -11.89 -19.66 -13.49
C PRO A 124 -11.21 -20.35 -14.68
N ALA A 125 -10.14 -19.79 -15.23
CA ALA A 125 -9.31 -20.43 -16.25
C ALA A 125 -8.32 -21.46 -15.67
N ALA A 126 -8.25 -21.60 -14.34
CA ALA A 126 -7.35 -22.51 -13.64
C ALA A 126 -5.88 -22.34 -14.08
N TRP A 127 -5.41 -21.08 -14.17
CA TRP A 127 -4.06 -20.75 -14.67
C TRP A 127 -3.78 -21.28 -16.09
N GLY A 128 -4.82 -21.52 -16.88
CA GLY A 128 -4.73 -22.10 -18.21
C GLY A 128 -4.74 -23.63 -18.23
N ALA A 129 -4.88 -24.31 -17.08
CA ALA A 129 -4.95 -25.77 -16.97
C ALA A 129 -6.33 -26.33 -17.35
N GLY A 130 -6.89 -25.88 -18.48
CA GLY A 130 -8.13 -26.42 -19.05
C GLY A 130 -9.44 -25.87 -18.47
N GLY A 131 -9.39 -24.76 -17.73
CA GLY A 131 -10.60 -24.09 -17.21
C GLY A 131 -11.37 -23.31 -18.29
N ALA A 132 -11.94 -22.16 -17.92
CA ALA A 132 -12.63 -21.24 -18.83
C ALA A 132 -11.67 -20.53 -19.83
N LEU A 133 -11.12 -21.28 -20.80
CA LEU A 133 -10.10 -20.82 -21.76
C LEU A 133 -10.55 -19.74 -22.75
N GLN A 134 -11.86 -19.47 -22.84
CA GLN A 134 -12.43 -18.43 -23.68
C GLN A 134 -12.32 -17.02 -23.09
N LYS A 135 -11.91 -16.89 -21.83
CA LYS A 135 -11.75 -15.59 -21.16
C LYS A 135 -10.54 -14.82 -21.69
N THR A 136 -10.66 -13.51 -21.70
CA THR A 136 -9.57 -12.58 -22.07
C THR A 136 -8.87 -12.04 -20.82
N PRO A 137 -7.64 -11.49 -20.93
CA PRO A 137 -6.90 -10.97 -19.77
C PRO A 137 -7.67 -9.97 -18.89
N PRO A 138 -8.43 -8.99 -19.43
CA PRO A 138 -9.24 -8.10 -18.58
C PRO A 138 -10.30 -8.81 -17.73
N GLU A 139 -10.74 -10.01 -18.14
CA GLU A 139 -11.73 -10.82 -17.43
C GLU A 139 -11.10 -11.84 -16.46
N MET A 140 -9.77 -11.81 -16.32
CA MET A 140 -8.96 -12.71 -15.50
C MET A 140 -7.99 -11.89 -14.64
N GLY A 141 -8.27 -11.82 -13.33
CA GLY A 141 -7.55 -10.97 -12.38
C GLY A 141 -8.51 -10.26 -11.43
N PHE A 142 -8.05 -9.21 -10.75
CA PHE A 142 -8.91 -8.37 -9.92
C PHE A 142 -10.01 -7.72 -10.75
N GLN A 143 -11.27 -7.94 -10.39
CA GLN A 143 -12.45 -7.36 -11.03
C GLN A 143 -12.92 -6.08 -10.32
N ALA A 144 -12.63 -5.99 -9.03
CA ALA A 144 -12.85 -4.79 -8.24
C ALA A 144 -11.87 -4.76 -7.07
N ILE A 145 -11.36 -3.57 -6.76
CA ILE A 145 -10.57 -3.31 -5.55
C ILE A 145 -11.26 -2.16 -4.83
N ARG A 146 -11.55 -2.34 -3.54
CA ARG A 146 -12.20 -1.34 -2.70
C ARG A 146 -11.29 -1.03 -1.53
N VAL A 147 -11.01 0.26 -1.33
CA VAL A 147 -10.08 0.75 -0.32
C VAL A 147 -10.80 1.71 0.61
N LYS A 148 -10.61 1.53 1.92
CA LYS A 148 -11.04 2.49 2.95
C LYS A 148 -9.82 2.92 3.76
N VAL A 149 -9.67 4.22 3.98
CA VAL A 149 -8.57 4.77 4.77
C VAL A 149 -9.13 5.39 6.05
N LEU A 150 -8.65 4.91 7.19
CA LEU A 150 -8.79 5.60 8.46
C LEU A 150 -7.56 6.48 8.64
N VAL A 151 -7.77 7.79 8.75
CA VAL A 151 -6.69 8.77 8.93
C VAL A 151 -7.07 9.75 10.02
N GLU A 152 -6.13 9.97 10.94
CA GLU A 152 -6.25 10.92 12.05
C GLU A 152 -5.01 11.83 12.06
N GLY A 153 -5.19 13.10 12.40
CA GLY A 153 -4.12 14.08 12.46
C GLY A 153 -4.60 15.44 12.98
N ASP A 154 -3.68 16.39 13.10
CA ASP A 154 -3.93 17.74 13.61
C ASP A 154 -4.53 18.70 12.56
N ALA A 155 -5.48 18.20 11.76
CA ALA A 155 -6.17 18.97 10.74
C ALA A 155 -7.67 18.62 10.68
N PRO A 156 -8.53 19.53 10.16
CA PRO A 156 -9.94 19.24 9.92
C PRO A 156 -10.13 18.01 9.01
N ARG A 157 -11.29 17.35 9.14
CA ARG A 157 -11.59 16.11 8.41
C ARG A 157 -11.49 16.29 6.89
N GLU A 158 -11.88 17.46 6.40
CA GLU A 158 -11.86 17.84 4.99
C GLU A 158 -10.43 17.91 4.45
N VAL A 159 -9.50 18.42 5.25
CA VAL A 159 -8.07 18.48 4.88
C VAL A 159 -7.46 17.08 4.87
N LEU A 160 -7.84 16.23 5.83
CA LEU A 160 -7.40 14.84 5.86
C LEU A 160 -7.94 14.03 4.67
N ASP A 161 -9.18 14.27 4.25
CA ASP A 161 -9.73 13.66 3.04
C ASP A 161 -9.00 14.14 1.78
N GLU A 162 -8.74 15.45 1.66
CA GLU A 162 -7.95 16.00 0.54
C GLU A 162 -6.56 15.33 0.45
N ILE A 163 -5.88 15.14 1.59
CA ILE A 163 -4.60 14.42 1.64
C ILE A 163 -4.74 13.00 1.07
N VAL A 164 -5.78 12.27 1.49
CA VAL A 164 -6.03 10.90 1.02
C VAL A 164 -6.32 10.86 -0.48
N GLN A 165 -7.21 11.72 -0.97
CA GLN A 165 -7.57 11.75 -2.40
C GLN A 165 -6.38 12.17 -3.27
N HIS A 166 -5.59 13.15 -2.82
CA HIS A 166 -4.39 13.57 -3.53
C HIS A 166 -3.36 12.44 -3.58
N ALA A 167 -3.07 11.78 -2.46
CA ALA A 167 -2.17 10.63 -2.42
C ALA A 167 -2.66 9.47 -3.30
N ASN A 168 -3.96 9.20 -3.32
CA ASN A 168 -4.58 8.18 -4.15
C ASN A 168 -4.38 8.44 -5.65
N PHE A 169 -4.53 9.69 -6.08
CA PHE A 169 -4.35 10.08 -7.48
C PHE A 169 -2.89 9.94 -7.93
N TYR A 170 -1.93 10.35 -7.09
CA TYR A 170 -0.50 10.33 -7.43
C TYR A 170 0.23 9.03 -7.04
N SER A 171 -0.46 8.04 -6.45
CA SER A 171 0.14 6.76 -6.06
C SER A 171 0.54 5.93 -7.29
N PRO A 172 1.84 5.57 -7.45
CA PRO A 172 2.27 4.75 -8.59
C PRO A 172 1.60 3.38 -8.62
N VAL A 173 1.54 2.67 -7.48
CA VAL A 173 0.93 1.33 -7.42
C VAL A 173 -0.58 1.40 -7.63
N ALA A 174 -1.28 2.40 -7.07
CA ALA A 174 -2.71 2.55 -7.32
C ALA A 174 -3.02 2.81 -8.82
N ASN A 175 -2.16 3.58 -9.49
CA ASN A 175 -2.27 3.77 -10.94
C ASN A 175 -1.91 2.52 -11.73
N SER A 176 -0.95 1.70 -11.28
CA SER A 176 -0.69 0.38 -11.87
C SER A 176 -1.89 -0.57 -11.78
N MET A 177 -2.74 -0.45 -10.74
CA MET A 177 -3.97 -1.25 -10.63
C MET A 177 -5.12 -0.75 -11.52
N ARG A 178 -5.06 0.51 -11.98
CA ARG A 178 -6.08 1.12 -12.86
C ARG A 178 -5.75 0.99 -14.34
N ASN A 179 -4.46 1.01 -14.65
CA ASN A 179 -3.99 1.16 -16.01
C ASN A 179 -3.61 -0.19 -16.61
N PRO A 180 -3.86 -0.40 -17.92
CA PRO A 180 -3.19 -1.47 -18.64
C PRO A 180 -1.68 -1.16 -18.71
N ILE A 181 -0.85 -2.15 -18.36
CA ILE A 181 0.61 -2.06 -18.40
C ILE A 181 1.09 -3.01 -19.51
N PRO A 182 1.94 -2.57 -20.45
CA PRO A 182 2.57 -3.48 -21.40
C PRO A 182 3.28 -4.61 -20.64
N PHE A 183 2.99 -5.86 -21.03
CA PHE A 183 3.46 -7.05 -20.35
C PHE A 183 4.01 -8.04 -21.38
N GLU A 184 5.19 -8.58 -21.11
CA GLU A 184 5.87 -9.56 -21.93
C GLU A 184 6.43 -10.68 -21.02
N ILE A 185 6.45 -11.91 -21.54
CA ILE A 185 7.01 -13.07 -20.85
C ILE A 185 7.78 -13.92 -21.85
N SER A 186 8.96 -14.39 -21.46
CA SER A 186 9.80 -15.28 -22.25
C SER A 186 10.51 -16.29 -21.34
N LEU A 187 11.00 -17.37 -21.94
CA LEU A 187 11.96 -18.24 -21.25
C LEU A 187 13.29 -17.50 -21.05
N ALA A 188 14.00 -17.83 -19.97
CA ALA A 188 15.38 -17.42 -19.77
C ALA A 188 16.31 -18.44 -20.43
N ASP A 189 17.44 -17.96 -20.99
CA ASP A 189 18.50 -18.77 -21.57
C ASP A 189 19.45 -19.38 -20.52
#